data_AF-A0A934ZPA5-F1
#
_entry.id   AF-A0A934ZPA5-F1
#
_cell.length_a   1.000
_cell.length_b   1.000
_cell.length_c   1.000
_cell.angle_alpha   90.00
_cell.angle_beta   90.00
_cell.angle_gamma   90.00
#
_symmetry.space_group_name_H-M   'P 1'
#
loop_
_entity.id
_entity.type
_entity.pdbx_description
1 polymer ?
#
loop_
_entity_poly.entity_id
_entity_poly.type
_entity_poly.pdbx_seq_one_letter_code
_entity_poly.pdbx_strand_id
1 'polypeptide(L)'
;MGVSRTGTSHASSGIAWLLALTIAAIVYGSFYPFDWSWQRFATAQNGAMPTRLPWGPALRSDVVANLLFYIPLGALLAALGRRDTRGWQHLVRAVALGTALSVCVEFLQYGAPTRTPSLTDTALNAISTLVGALGALVVQRLVGIPRLRRRAFDPAIILMLAAWAGFHIAPFMPNLRFAQLRESLDTVLTLQWTLSGAARFMAGYLILSMLLRTLVKREHFWLSWLLFVAVTLFARAIVVGQSLPFDELLGLLAALPLIGLFRGVPQQKASLPVLLLVIVGWFIYGLAPFDFVNRAATFHWLPLQGFLDNEVQRGYLQFLEKLFLFTGVVWLTVKAGGSVWFAASLGFVLAACIEFAQRYLPGRIAEVTDPLLVLVAALVVSIGVAIDKVAAPTRSGKSRR
;
A
#
# COMPACT_ATOMS: atom_id res chain seq x y z
N MET A 1 29.48 -30.86 -10.40
CA MET A 1 28.87 -30.02 -9.34
C MET A 1 27.98 -28.97 -10.01
N GLY A 2 26.70 -29.29 -10.23
CA GLY A 2 25.73 -28.39 -10.87
C GLY A 2 24.93 -27.64 -9.82
N VAL A 3 25.22 -26.34 -9.63
CA VAL A 3 24.38 -25.46 -8.81
C VAL A 3 23.11 -25.17 -9.59
N SER A 4 21.96 -25.54 -9.02
CA SER A 4 20.63 -25.41 -9.61
C SER A 4 20.27 -23.96 -9.98
N ARG A 5 20.10 -23.70 -11.28
CA ARG A 5 19.67 -22.42 -11.89
C ARG A 5 18.19 -22.06 -11.66
N THR A 6 17.44 -22.85 -10.90
CA THR A 6 15.96 -22.75 -10.82
C THR A 6 15.46 -21.62 -9.91
N GLY A 7 16.34 -20.99 -9.11
CA GLY A 7 15.96 -19.91 -8.20
C GLY A 7 15.91 -18.51 -8.81
N THR A 8 16.57 -18.27 -9.96
CA THR A 8 16.74 -16.92 -10.54
C THR A 8 15.60 -16.50 -11.47
N SER A 9 14.93 -17.44 -12.15
CA SER A 9 13.93 -17.11 -13.17
C SER A 9 12.66 -16.46 -12.62
N HIS A 10 12.19 -16.89 -11.44
CA HIS A 10 10.94 -16.38 -10.87
C HIS A 10 11.08 -14.98 -10.28
N ALA A 11 12.26 -14.64 -9.74
CA ALA A 11 12.53 -13.31 -9.22
C ALA A 11 12.65 -12.28 -10.35
N SER A 12 13.25 -12.64 -11.50
CA SER A 12 13.27 -11.78 -12.68
C SER A 12 11.87 -11.55 -13.25
N SER A 13 10.98 -12.55 -13.21
CA SER A 13 9.59 -12.39 -13.66
C SER A 13 8.82 -11.39 -12.79
N GLY A 14 8.99 -11.43 -11.47
CA GLY A 14 8.34 -10.48 -10.56
C GLY A 14 8.80 -9.03 -10.77
N ILE A 15 10.11 -8.81 -10.92
CA ILE A 15 10.66 -7.48 -11.18
C ILE A 15 10.21 -6.97 -12.57
N ALA A 16 10.14 -7.86 -13.57
CA ALA A 16 9.63 -7.49 -14.90
C ALA A 16 8.16 -7.05 -14.86
N TRP A 17 7.30 -7.74 -14.11
CA TRP A 17 5.92 -7.33 -13.91
C TRP A 17 5.80 -5.99 -13.19
N LEU A 18 6.58 -5.78 -12.12
CA LEU A 18 6.61 -4.49 -11.41
C LEU A 18 7.12 -3.36 -12.30
N LEU A 19 8.12 -3.64 -13.16
CA LEU A 19 8.60 -2.69 -14.15
C LEU A 19 7.49 -2.33 -15.15
N ALA A 20 6.80 -3.34 -15.69
CA ALA A 20 5.69 -3.13 -16.61
C ALA A 20 4.57 -2.29 -15.97
N LEU A 21 4.20 -2.60 -14.72
CA LEU A 21 3.22 -1.82 -13.97
C LEU A 21 3.68 -0.38 -13.70
N THR A 22 4.97 -0.17 -13.42
CA THR A 22 5.55 1.16 -13.20
C THR A 22 5.53 1.98 -14.49
N ILE A 23 5.90 1.36 -15.62
CA ILE A 23 5.81 1.99 -16.94
C ILE A 23 4.35 2.33 -17.27
N ALA A 24 3.41 1.41 -17.02
CA ALA A 24 1.98 1.67 -17.22
C ALA A 24 1.47 2.83 -16.35
N ALA A 25 1.91 2.93 -15.09
CA ALA A 25 1.56 4.03 -14.19
C ALA A 25 2.13 5.37 -14.68
N ILE A 26 3.39 5.39 -15.16
CA ILE A 26 4.01 6.58 -15.78
C ILE A 26 3.17 7.03 -16.97
N VAL A 27 2.86 6.13 -17.90
CA VAL A 27 2.06 6.42 -19.09
C VAL A 27 0.67 6.93 -18.70
N TYR A 28 -0.03 6.21 -17.83
CA TYR A 28 -1.37 6.59 -17.37
C TYR A 28 -1.38 8.00 -16.75
N GLY A 29 -0.51 8.25 -15.78
CA GLY A 29 -0.46 9.54 -15.08
C GLY A 29 0.03 10.70 -15.95
N SER A 30 0.84 10.41 -16.97
CA SER A 30 1.31 11.43 -17.92
C SER A 30 0.24 11.84 -18.94
N PHE A 31 -0.69 10.93 -19.27
CA PHE A 31 -1.72 11.19 -20.27
C PHE A 31 -3.10 11.49 -19.69
N TYR A 32 -3.37 11.19 -18.41
CA TYR A 32 -4.63 11.57 -17.75
C TYR A 32 -4.89 13.09 -17.85
N PRO A 33 -6.12 13.55 -18.17
CA PRO A 33 -7.38 12.81 -18.33
C PRO A 33 -7.63 12.21 -19.74
N PHE A 34 -6.60 12.09 -20.58
CA PHE A 34 -6.65 11.57 -21.96
C PHE A 34 -7.31 12.49 -22.98
N ASP A 35 -7.32 13.80 -22.72
CA ASP A 35 -7.79 14.81 -23.66
C ASP A 35 -6.76 15.01 -24.79
N TRP A 36 -6.85 14.21 -25.85
CA TRP A 36 -5.86 14.20 -26.93
C TRP A 36 -6.37 14.83 -28.23
N SER A 37 -5.55 15.66 -28.87
CA SER A 37 -5.87 16.32 -30.15
C SER A 37 -4.86 15.97 -31.25
N TRP A 38 -5.28 15.13 -32.20
CA TRP A 38 -4.50 14.80 -33.40
C TRP A 38 -4.30 15.99 -34.34
N GLN A 39 -5.19 16.98 -34.29
CA GLN A 39 -5.07 18.19 -35.09
C GLN A 39 -3.76 18.93 -34.81
N ARG A 40 -3.30 18.99 -33.54
CA ARG A 40 -2.03 19.64 -33.18
C ARG A 40 -0.83 19.05 -33.93
N PHE A 41 -0.77 17.72 -34.06
CA PHE A 41 0.28 17.06 -34.84
C PHE A 41 0.19 17.38 -36.33
N ALA A 42 -1.02 17.44 -36.89
CA ALA A 42 -1.24 17.79 -38.29
C ALA A 42 -0.86 19.25 -38.60
N THR A 43 -1.20 20.19 -37.72
CA THR A 43 -0.81 21.61 -37.88
C THR A 43 0.70 21.81 -37.75
N ALA A 44 1.36 21.01 -36.90
CA ALA A 44 2.82 21.04 -36.75
C ALA A 44 3.55 20.52 -37.98
N GLN A 45 3.04 19.47 -38.65
CA GLN A 45 3.60 18.96 -39.91
C GLN A 45 3.54 19.98 -41.05
N ASN A 46 2.47 20.78 -41.13
CA ASN A 46 2.24 21.73 -42.21
C ASN A 46 2.99 23.08 -42.05
N GLY A 47 3.68 23.30 -40.92
CA GLY A 47 4.36 24.56 -40.59
C GLY A 47 5.85 24.43 -40.21
N ALA A 48 6.49 23.32 -40.59
CA ALA A 48 7.80 22.84 -40.13
C ALA A 48 7.80 22.23 -38.72
N MET A 49 7.92 20.90 -38.65
CA MET A 49 8.21 20.12 -37.45
C MET A 49 9.67 19.63 -37.55
N PRO A 50 10.55 19.59 -36.51
CA PRO A 50 10.37 19.78 -35.06
C PRO A 50 11.44 20.70 -34.39
N THR A 51 12.07 21.65 -35.09
CA THR A 51 13.08 22.55 -34.48
C THR A 51 12.49 23.64 -33.59
N ARG A 52 11.16 23.76 -33.55
CA ARG A 52 10.40 24.74 -32.77
C ARG A 52 9.29 24.10 -31.94
N LEU A 53 9.53 22.91 -31.38
CA LEU A 53 8.74 22.54 -30.20
C LEU A 53 8.94 23.67 -29.18
N PRO A 54 7.88 24.36 -28.72
CA PRO A 54 8.03 25.36 -27.67
C PRO A 54 8.38 24.60 -26.40
N TRP A 55 9.68 24.34 -26.22
CA TRP A 55 10.25 23.84 -24.99
C TRP A 55 10.08 24.95 -23.96
N GLY A 56 8.88 25.01 -23.38
CA GLY A 56 8.52 26.02 -22.41
C GLY A 56 9.37 25.87 -21.14
N PRO A 57 9.57 26.95 -20.36
CA PRO A 57 10.08 26.80 -19.01
C PRO A 57 9.16 25.86 -18.24
N ALA A 58 9.74 24.91 -17.49
CA ALA A 58 8.98 23.93 -16.73
C ALA A 58 7.91 24.62 -15.87
N LEU A 59 6.68 24.13 -15.89
CA LEU A 59 5.76 24.45 -14.81
C LEU A 59 6.44 23.93 -13.54
N ARG A 60 6.79 24.84 -12.62
CA ARG A 60 7.43 24.51 -11.32
C ARG A 60 6.66 23.45 -10.51
N SER A 61 5.41 23.13 -10.91
CA SER A 61 4.51 22.16 -10.32
C SER A 61 4.69 20.69 -10.75
N ASP A 62 5.63 20.35 -11.65
CA ASP A 62 5.71 18.96 -12.19
C ASP A 62 7.03 18.23 -11.85
N VAL A 63 8.00 18.92 -11.23
CA VAL A 63 9.31 18.36 -10.82
C VAL A 63 9.19 17.16 -9.88
N VAL A 64 8.28 17.24 -8.90
CA VAL A 64 8.14 16.20 -7.88
C VAL A 64 7.43 14.97 -8.44
N ALA A 65 6.42 15.17 -9.31
CA ALA A 65 5.76 14.11 -10.08
C ALA A 65 6.79 13.23 -10.82
N ASN A 66 7.68 13.93 -11.54
CA ASN A 66 8.75 13.35 -12.34
C ASN A 66 9.75 12.56 -11.47
N LEU A 67 10.14 13.08 -10.31
CA LEU A 67 10.96 12.36 -9.34
C LEU A 67 10.32 11.07 -8.85
N LEU A 68 9.03 11.11 -8.54
CA LEU A 68 8.35 10.04 -7.82
C LEU A 68 8.13 8.76 -8.64
N PHE A 69 8.01 8.84 -9.97
CA PHE A 69 7.84 7.65 -10.80
C PHE A 69 9.14 7.15 -11.44
N TYR A 70 10.04 8.07 -11.82
CA TYR A 70 11.28 7.68 -12.48
C TYR A 70 12.32 7.12 -11.50
N ILE A 71 12.26 7.45 -10.19
CA ILE A 71 13.09 6.77 -9.17
C ILE A 71 12.75 5.27 -9.09
N PRO A 72 11.48 4.83 -8.87
CA PRO A 72 11.12 3.41 -8.94
C PRO A 72 11.51 2.74 -10.25
N LEU A 73 11.31 3.42 -11.39
CA LEU A 73 11.72 2.92 -12.70
C LEU A 73 13.22 2.60 -12.74
N GLY A 74 14.06 3.56 -12.36
CA GLY A 74 15.51 3.39 -12.31
C GLY A 74 15.95 2.25 -11.39
N ALA A 75 15.30 2.13 -10.23
CA ALA A 75 15.57 1.05 -9.28
C ALA A 75 15.24 -0.34 -9.86
N LEU A 76 14.09 -0.49 -10.52
CA LEU A 76 13.66 -1.75 -11.14
C LEU A 76 14.52 -2.11 -12.35
N LEU A 77 14.87 -1.14 -13.19
CA LEU A 77 15.78 -1.33 -14.32
C LEU A 77 17.18 -1.78 -13.87
N ALA A 78 17.71 -1.20 -12.79
CA ALA A 78 18.96 -1.65 -12.19
C ALA A 78 18.83 -3.08 -11.62
N ALA A 79 17.71 -3.41 -10.98
CA ALA A 79 17.45 -4.72 -10.39
C ALA A 79 17.26 -5.85 -11.43
N LEU A 80 16.81 -5.54 -12.64
CA LEU A 80 16.74 -6.48 -13.79
C LEU A 80 18.11 -6.82 -14.39
N GLY A 81 19.16 -6.12 -13.95
CA GLY A 81 20.53 -6.36 -14.35
C GLY A 81 20.99 -7.81 -14.17
N ARG A 82 21.61 -8.40 -15.21
CA ARG A 82 22.30 -9.69 -15.10
C ARG A 82 23.51 -9.56 -14.16
N ARG A 83 23.75 -10.56 -13.32
CA ARG A 83 24.87 -10.57 -12.36
C ARG A 83 26.26 -10.48 -13.00
N ASP A 84 26.39 -10.83 -14.28
CA ASP A 84 27.68 -10.89 -14.98
C ASP A 84 28.12 -9.55 -15.59
N THR A 85 27.32 -8.50 -15.51
CA THR A 85 27.67 -7.17 -16.02
C THR A 85 28.22 -6.25 -14.93
N ARG A 86 29.12 -5.34 -15.31
CA ARG A 86 29.73 -4.39 -14.36
C ARG A 86 28.68 -3.41 -13.84
N GLY A 87 28.77 -3.02 -12.57
CA GLY A 87 27.80 -2.12 -11.90
C GLY A 87 27.44 -0.86 -12.69
N TRP A 88 28.42 -0.23 -13.36
CA TRP A 88 28.20 0.97 -14.17
C TRP A 88 27.37 0.70 -15.43
N GLN A 89 27.43 -0.49 -16.02
CA GLN A 89 26.66 -0.85 -17.22
C GLN A 89 25.16 -0.92 -16.92
N HIS A 90 24.80 -1.33 -15.69
CA HIS A 90 23.42 -1.28 -15.21
C HIS A 90 22.91 0.14 -15.10
N LEU A 91 23.73 1.05 -14.56
CA LEU A 91 23.39 2.47 -14.44
C LEU A 91 23.18 3.10 -15.81
N VAL A 92 24.13 2.91 -16.74
CA VAL A 92 24.02 3.48 -18.09
C VAL A 92 22.79 2.97 -18.82
N ARG A 93 22.51 1.65 -18.74
CA ARG A 93 21.30 1.07 -19.36
C ARG A 93 20.03 1.58 -18.71
N ALA A 94 19.97 1.65 -17.38
CA ALA A 94 18.79 2.14 -16.66
C ALA A 94 18.49 3.59 -17.04
N VAL A 95 19.50 4.47 -16.99
CA VAL A 95 19.37 5.88 -17.37
C VAL A 95 18.98 6.02 -18.83
N ALA A 96 19.64 5.31 -19.76
CA ALA A 96 19.31 5.37 -21.18
C ALA A 96 17.84 4.97 -21.45
N LEU A 97 17.36 3.89 -20.82
CA LEU A 97 15.97 3.43 -20.98
C LEU A 97 14.97 4.39 -20.32
N GLY A 98 15.27 4.92 -19.13
CA GLY A 98 14.41 5.89 -18.46
C GLY A 98 14.33 7.21 -19.24
N THR A 99 15.46 7.72 -19.73
CA THR A 99 15.51 8.90 -20.59
C THR A 99 14.76 8.68 -21.89
N ALA A 100 14.93 7.51 -22.55
CA ALA A 100 14.19 7.19 -23.76
C ALA A 100 12.67 7.16 -23.52
N LEU A 101 12.22 6.55 -22.42
CA LEU A 101 10.80 6.58 -22.02
C LEU A 101 10.31 8.01 -21.81
N SER A 102 11.07 8.85 -21.11
CA SER A 102 10.70 10.25 -20.88
C SER A 102 10.60 11.05 -22.17
N VAL A 103 11.55 10.90 -23.09
CA VAL A 103 11.50 11.57 -24.40
C VAL A 103 10.26 11.13 -25.18
N CYS A 104 9.93 9.84 -25.17
CA CYS A 104 8.71 9.34 -25.81
C CYS A 104 7.44 9.93 -25.17
N VAL A 105 7.36 9.99 -23.84
CA VAL A 105 6.21 10.57 -23.11
C VAL A 105 6.06 12.06 -23.42
N GLU A 106 7.14 12.84 -23.31
CA GLU A 106 7.15 14.28 -23.60
C GLU A 106 6.79 14.59 -25.05
N PHE A 107 7.34 13.82 -26.00
CA PHE A 107 7.00 13.94 -27.42
C PHE A 107 5.51 13.68 -27.66
N LEU A 108 4.98 12.63 -27.05
CA LEU A 108 3.57 12.28 -27.13
C LEU A 108 2.69 13.37 -26.51
N GLN A 109 3.03 13.90 -25.32
CA GLN A 109 2.26 14.94 -24.64
C GLN A 109 2.04 16.22 -25.45
N TYR A 110 2.77 16.45 -26.56
CA TYR A 110 2.42 17.46 -27.55
C TYR A 110 0.95 17.37 -28.03
N GLY A 111 0.39 16.16 -28.09
CA GLY A 111 -1.01 15.93 -28.43
C GLY A 111 -2.02 16.39 -27.37
N ALA A 112 -1.61 16.55 -26.11
CA ALA A 112 -2.49 16.99 -25.04
C ALA A 112 -2.58 18.54 -25.03
N PRO A 113 -3.75 19.15 -25.29
CA PRO A 113 -3.90 20.60 -25.49
C PRO A 113 -3.37 21.45 -24.32
N THR A 114 -3.47 20.93 -23.10
CA THR A 114 -3.10 21.60 -21.86
C THR A 114 -1.65 21.37 -21.43
N ARG A 115 -0.86 20.63 -22.22
CA ARG A 115 0.54 20.29 -21.91
C ARG A 115 1.51 20.88 -22.92
N THR A 116 2.68 21.26 -22.44
CA THR A 116 3.82 21.74 -23.24
C THR A 116 5.01 20.84 -22.98
N PRO A 117 5.58 20.18 -24.01
CA PRO A 117 6.77 19.35 -23.85
C PRO A 117 7.96 20.13 -23.26
N SER A 118 8.77 19.47 -22.45
CA SER A 118 9.82 20.09 -21.64
C SER A 118 11.10 19.24 -21.57
N LEU A 119 12.20 19.81 -22.08
CA LEU A 119 13.54 19.20 -21.93
C LEU A 119 13.99 19.17 -20.47
N THR A 120 13.53 20.14 -19.68
CA THR A 120 13.79 20.19 -18.24
C THR A 120 13.18 18.97 -17.55
N ASP A 121 11.95 18.59 -17.93
CA ASP A 121 11.28 17.41 -17.39
C ASP A 121 11.96 16.11 -17.83
N THR A 122 12.43 16.05 -19.09
CA THR A 122 13.28 14.95 -19.56
C THR A 122 14.57 14.82 -18.75
N ALA A 123 15.26 15.94 -18.48
CA ALA A 123 16.48 15.95 -17.69
C ALA A 123 16.22 15.54 -16.24
N LEU A 124 15.14 16.03 -15.64
CA LEU A 124 14.71 15.64 -14.30
C LEU A 124 14.42 14.14 -14.23
N ASN A 125 13.63 13.60 -15.15
CA ASN A 125 13.32 12.17 -15.21
C ASN A 125 14.57 11.30 -15.39
N ALA A 126 15.56 11.77 -16.17
CA ALA A 126 16.85 11.11 -16.29
C ALA A 126 17.62 11.09 -14.96
N ILE A 127 17.66 12.21 -14.23
CA ILE A 127 18.29 12.32 -12.90
C ILE A 127 17.56 11.42 -11.89
N SER A 128 16.22 11.42 -11.89
CA SER A 128 15.39 10.57 -11.05
C SER A 128 15.67 9.08 -11.30
N THR A 129 15.77 8.69 -12.57
CA THR A 129 16.15 7.34 -12.97
C THR A 129 17.54 6.97 -12.46
N LEU A 130 18.51 7.89 -12.59
CA LEU A 130 19.86 7.68 -12.07
C LEU A 130 19.87 7.49 -10.55
N VAL A 131 19.16 8.35 -9.81
CA VAL A 131 19.02 8.27 -8.35
C VAL A 131 18.40 6.95 -7.93
N GLY A 132 17.33 6.51 -8.59
CA GLY A 132 16.70 5.22 -8.34
C GLY A 132 17.62 4.03 -8.61
N ALA A 133 18.34 4.06 -9.73
CA ALA A 133 19.27 3.01 -10.11
C ALA A 133 20.46 2.92 -9.13
N LEU A 134 21.03 4.06 -8.73
CA LEU A 134 22.09 4.13 -7.72
C LEU A 134 21.58 3.62 -6.36
N GLY A 135 20.40 4.07 -5.94
CA GLY A 135 19.76 3.63 -4.70
C GLY A 135 19.56 2.11 -4.67
N ALA A 136 19.07 1.52 -5.75
CA ALA A 136 18.92 0.07 -5.85
C ALA A 136 20.26 -0.68 -5.73
N LEU A 137 21.32 -0.19 -6.36
CA LEU A 137 22.65 -0.80 -6.23
C LEU A 137 23.21 -0.68 -4.81
N VAL A 138 23.02 0.47 -4.15
CA VAL A 138 23.42 0.68 -2.75
C VAL A 138 22.65 -0.25 -1.83
N VAL A 139 21.33 -0.32 -1.95
CA VAL A 139 20.47 -1.21 -1.17
C VAL A 139 20.84 -2.68 -1.41
N GLN A 140 21.05 -3.08 -2.66
CA GLN A 140 21.46 -4.44 -3.01
C GLN A 140 22.81 -4.81 -2.37
N ARG A 141 23.75 -3.87 -2.28
CA ARG A 141 25.07 -4.09 -1.65
C ARG A 141 25.01 -4.11 -0.13
N LEU A 142 24.30 -3.17 0.48
CA LEU A 142 24.31 -2.97 1.94
C LEU A 142 23.33 -3.90 2.67
N VAL A 143 22.12 -4.06 2.12
CA VAL A 143 21.01 -4.75 2.79
C VAL A 143 20.62 -6.04 2.05
N GLY A 144 20.90 -6.12 0.75
CA GLY A 144 20.44 -7.19 -0.11
C GLY A 144 19.02 -6.95 -0.64
N ILE A 145 18.63 -7.71 -1.67
CA ILE A 145 17.27 -7.67 -2.20
C ILE A 145 16.34 -8.37 -1.20
N PRO A 146 15.27 -7.70 -0.71
CA PRO A 146 14.26 -8.33 0.12
C PRO A 146 13.78 -9.64 -0.50
N ARG A 147 13.98 -10.75 0.23
CA ARG A 147 13.50 -12.06 -0.20
C ARG A 147 12.22 -12.40 0.54
N LEU A 148 11.18 -12.66 -0.24
CA LEU A 148 9.98 -13.28 0.27
C LEU A 148 10.31 -14.69 0.77
N ARG A 149 9.75 -15.06 1.92
CA ARG A 149 9.71 -16.44 2.38
C ARG A 149 8.84 -17.20 1.41
N ARG A 150 9.33 -18.31 0.87
CA ARG A 150 8.46 -19.23 0.12
C ARG A 150 7.42 -19.75 1.10
N ARG A 151 6.17 -19.31 0.93
CA ARG A 151 5.03 -19.78 1.71
C ARG A 151 3.91 -20.12 0.74
N ALA A 152 3.07 -21.07 1.15
CA ALA A 152 1.80 -21.31 0.49
C ALA A 152 0.97 -20.02 0.48
N PHE A 153 0.10 -19.91 -0.53
CA PHE A 153 -0.85 -18.83 -0.66
C PHE A 153 -1.76 -18.79 0.58
N ASP A 154 -1.72 -17.71 1.36
CA ASP A 154 -2.61 -17.46 2.51
C ASP A 154 -3.64 -16.38 2.09
N PRO A 155 -4.90 -16.76 1.84
CA PRO A 155 -5.94 -15.83 1.39
C PRO A 155 -6.15 -14.64 2.33
N ALA A 156 -5.98 -14.83 3.65
CA ALA A 156 -6.17 -13.77 4.63
C ALA A 156 -5.08 -12.69 4.49
N ILE A 157 -3.83 -13.10 4.27
CA ILE A 157 -2.72 -12.16 4.05
C ILE A 157 -2.95 -11.34 2.78
N ILE A 158 -3.44 -11.98 1.72
CA ILE A 158 -3.70 -11.30 0.44
C ILE A 158 -4.85 -10.32 0.57
N LEU A 159 -5.94 -10.75 1.21
CA LEU A 159 -7.07 -9.87 1.49
C LEU A 159 -6.64 -8.65 2.29
N MET A 160 -5.83 -8.83 3.33
CA MET A 160 -5.33 -7.72 4.14
C MET A 160 -4.40 -6.79 3.36
N LEU A 161 -3.47 -7.32 2.56
CA LEU A 161 -2.61 -6.48 1.73
C LEU A 161 -3.41 -5.70 0.68
N ALA A 162 -4.40 -6.34 0.05
CA ALA A 162 -5.28 -5.71 -0.92
C ALA A 162 -6.17 -4.65 -0.27
N ALA A 163 -6.74 -4.94 0.91
CA ALA A 163 -7.57 -4.01 1.66
C ALA A 163 -6.76 -2.79 2.13
N TRP A 164 -5.55 -2.99 2.66
CA TRP A 164 -4.64 -1.90 3.03
C TRP A 164 -4.25 -1.05 1.82
N ALA A 165 -3.81 -1.67 0.73
CA ALA A 165 -3.43 -0.94 -0.49
C ALA A 165 -4.63 -0.19 -1.09
N GLY A 166 -5.80 -0.84 -1.17
CA GLY A 166 -7.04 -0.23 -1.63
C GLY A 166 -7.43 0.97 -0.79
N PHE A 167 -7.34 0.87 0.55
CA PHE A 167 -7.62 1.98 1.45
C PHE A 167 -6.72 3.22 1.19
N HIS A 168 -5.49 3.02 0.74
CA HIS A 168 -4.57 4.12 0.43
C HIS A 168 -4.69 4.61 -1.02
N ILE A 169 -5.17 3.79 -1.95
CA ILE A 169 -5.14 4.12 -3.39
C ILE A 169 -6.53 4.50 -3.92
N ALA A 170 -7.62 4.10 -3.26
CA ALA A 170 -8.97 4.38 -3.72
C ALA A 170 -9.30 5.89 -3.69
N PRO A 171 -10.03 6.47 -4.67
CA PRO A 171 -10.79 5.85 -5.76
C PRO A 171 -9.98 5.37 -6.97
N PHE A 172 -8.66 5.14 -6.85
CA PHE A 172 -7.78 4.72 -7.93
C PHE A 172 -7.61 5.81 -8.99
N MET A 173 -7.66 7.07 -8.55
CA MET A 173 -7.49 8.26 -9.37
C MET A 173 -6.22 9.02 -8.94
N PRO A 174 -5.01 8.51 -9.27
CA PRO A 174 -3.77 9.21 -8.96
C PRO A 174 -3.68 10.49 -9.81
N ASN A 175 -3.43 11.62 -9.14
CA ASN A 175 -3.12 12.91 -9.75
C ASN A 175 -1.70 13.31 -9.36
N LEU A 176 -0.83 13.34 -10.36
CA LEU A 176 0.60 13.45 -10.12
C LEU A 176 1.07 14.89 -9.93
N ARG A 177 0.18 15.88 -10.00
CA ARG A 177 0.55 17.30 -9.91
C ARG A 177 1.13 17.58 -8.53
N PHE A 178 2.21 18.37 -8.46
CA PHE A 178 2.79 18.80 -7.18
C PHE A 178 1.77 19.52 -6.29
N ALA A 179 0.78 20.19 -6.89
CA ALA A 179 -0.33 20.79 -6.15
C ALA A 179 -1.06 19.77 -5.27
N GLN A 180 -1.38 18.58 -5.78
CA GLN A 180 -2.03 17.50 -5.02
C GLN A 180 -1.15 17.01 -3.87
N LEU A 181 0.14 16.80 -4.14
CA LEU A 181 1.08 16.39 -3.11
C LEU A 181 1.23 17.47 -2.02
N ARG A 182 1.29 18.74 -2.43
CA ARG A 182 1.38 19.89 -1.54
C ARG A 182 0.13 20.00 -0.67
N GLU A 183 -1.07 19.88 -1.24
CA GLU A 183 -2.33 19.87 -0.48
C GLU A 183 -2.36 18.76 0.58
N SER A 184 -1.87 17.57 0.21
CA SER A 184 -1.73 16.46 1.15
C SER A 184 -0.75 16.75 2.28
N LEU A 185 0.36 17.42 1.98
CA LEU A 185 1.34 17.86 2.98
C LEU A 185 0.82 19.02 3.85
N ASP A 186 0.11 19.98 3.26
CA ASP A 186 -0.50 21.10 3.98
C ASP A 186 -1.50 20.58 5.02
N THR A 187 -2.23 19.50 4.70
CA THR A 187 -3.11 18.80 5.66
C THR A 187 -2.32 18.27 6.86
N VAL A 188 -1.17 17.63 6.63
CA VAL A 188 -0.28 17.17 7.71
C VAL A 188 0.19 18.33 8.58
N LEU A 189 0.54 19.45 7.94
CA LEU A 189 1.06 20.64 8.61
C LEU A 189 0.00 21.40 9.42
N THR A 190 -1.28 21.06 9.30
CA THR A 190 -2.32 21.56 10.22
C THR A 190 -2.10 21.08 11.65
N LEU A 191 -1.35 19.98 11.83
CA LEU A 191 -1.08 19.33 13.11
C LEU A 191 -2.36 18.96 13.89
N GLN A 192 -3.52 18.92 13.22
CA GLN A 192 -4.76 18.49 13.83
C GLN A 192 -4.78 16.97 13.97
N TRP A 193 -5.07 16.50 15.17
CA TRP A 193 -5.12 15.08 15.47
C TRP A 193 -6.20 14.76 16.50
N THR A 194 -6.55 13.48 16.52
CA THR A 194 -7.50 12.87 17.45
C THR A 194 -6.89 11.60 18.01
N LEU A 195 -7.19 11.29 19.27
CA LEU A 195 -6.75 10.04 19.87
C LEU A 195 -7.25 8.82 19.09
N SER A 196 -8.49 8.88 18.58
CA SER A 196 -9.11 7.81 17.80
C SER A 196 -8.45 7.61 16.45
N GLY A 197 -8.10 8.68 15.73
CA GLY A 197 -7.34 8.61 14.49
C GLY A 197 -5.96 7.99 14.69
N ALA A 198 -5.20 8.48 15.67
CA ALA A 198 -3.87 7.95 15.96
C ALA A 198 -3.90 6.47 16.41
N ALA A 199 -4.86 6.10 17.27
CA ALA A 199 -5.02 4.72 17.74
C ALA A 199 -5.41 3.75 16.62
N ARG A 200 -6.29 4.18 15.71
CA ARG A 200 -6.70 3.43 14.51
C ARG A 200 -5.51 3.11 13.61
N PHE A 201 -4.71 4.13 13.25
CA PHE A 201 -3.55 3.93 12.41
C PHE A 201 -2.45 3.13 13.11
N MET A 202 -2.22 3.34 14.41
CA MET A 202 -1.28 2.53 15.19
C MET A 202 -1.66 1.04 15.13
N ALA A 203 -2.94 0.70 15.37
CA ALA A 203 -3.44 -0.66 15.25
C ALA A 203 -3.20 -1.23 13.83
N GLY A 204 -3.44 -0.41 12.81
CA GLY A 204 -3.19 -0.76 11.41
C GLY A 204 -1.72 -1.14 11.14
N TYR A 205 -0.79 -0.28 11.55
CA TYR A 205 0.65 -0.49 11.40
C TYR A 205 1.18 -1.69 12.19
N LEU A 206 0.61 -1.96 13.38
CA LEU A 206 0.93 -3.14 14.17
C LEU A 206 0.49 -4.44 13.47
N ILE A 207 -0.73 -4.50 12.93
CA ILE A 207 -1.21 -5.63 12.12
C ILE A 207 -0.29 -5.83 10.91
N LEU A 208 -0.01 -4.76 10.16
CA LEU A 208 0.85 -4.80 8.99
C LEU A 208 2.27 -5.32 9.32
N SER A 209 2.81 -4.95 10.48
CA SER A 209 4.09 -5.46 10.96
C SER A 209 4.06 -6.97 11.15
N MET A 210 3.00 -7.50 11.77
CA MET A 210 2.85 -8.93 12.01
C MET A 210 2.65 -9.70 10.71
N LEU A 211 1.95 -9.12 9.74
CA LEU A 211 1.78 -9.67 8.40
C LEU A 211 3.13 -9.75 7.67
N LEU A 212 3.90 -8.66 7.61
CA LEU A 212 5.17 -8.64 6.89
C LEU A 212 6.24 -9.56 7.50
N ARG A 213 6.20 -9.82 8.80
CA ARG A 213 7.06 -10.83 9.46
C ARG A 213 6.82 -12.25 8.94
N THR A 214 5.63 -12.54 8.41
CA THR A 214 5.34 -13.84 7.80
C THR A 214 5.83 -13.94 6.37
N LEU A 215 5.91 -12.82 5.67
CA LEU A 215 6.27 -12.74 4.25
C LEU A 215 7.76 -12.52 4.03
N VAL A 216 8.45 -11.83 4.92
CA VAL A 216 9.83 -11.37 4.70
C VAL A 216 10.78 -12.03 5.70
N LYS A 217 12.02 -12.30 5.28
CA LYS A 217 13.09 -12.73 6.20
C LYS A 217 13.39 -11.66 7.25
N ARG A 218 13.74 -12.09 8.47
CA ARG A 218 14.02 -11.19 9.62
C ARG A 218 15.06 -10.10 9.33
N GLU A 219 16.07 -10.43 8.52
CA GLU A 219 17.17 -9.53 8.13
C GLU A 219 16.68 -8.34 7.26
N HIS A 220 15.69 -8.57 6.39
CA HIS A 220 15.13 -7.57 5.48
C HIS A 220 13.84 -6.91 6.01
N PHE A 221 13.43 -7.24 7.24
CA PHE A 221 12.13 -6.84 7.79
C PHE A 221 11.94 -5.31 7.78
N TRP A 222 12.86 -4.56 8.40
CA TRP A 222 12.72 -3.11 8.51
C TRP A 222 12.72 -2.42 7.15
N LEU A 223 13.64 -2.81 6.25
CA LEU A 223 13.67 -2.26 4.89
C LEU A 223 12.34 -2.51 4.17
N SER A 224 11.83 -3.74 4.21
CA SER A 224 10.60 -4.10 3.49
C SER A 224 9.37 -3.42 4.11
N TRP A 225 9.34 -3.31 5.43
CA TRP A 225 8.26 -2.66 6.15
C TRP A 225 8.24 -1.15 5.90
N LEU A 226 9.38 -0.47 6.07
CA LEU A 226 9.50 0.96 5.80
C LEU A 226 9.22 1.28 4.33
N LEU A 227 9.70 0.44 3.40
CA LEU A 227 9.40 0.62 1.97
C LEU A 227 7.91 0.46 1.68
N PHE A 228 7.26 -0.56 2.24
CA PHE A 228 5.82 -0.76 2.04
C PHE A 228 5.00 0.39 2.62
N VAL A 229 5.34 0.87 3.81
CA VAL A 229 4.71 2.05 4.42
C VAL A 229 4.94 3.30 3.58
N ALA A 230 6.19 3.56 3.18
CA ALA A 230 6.52 4.72 2.35
C ALA A 230 5.74 4.70 1.02
N VAL A 231 5.66 3.54 0.35
CA VAL A 231 4.90 3.38 -0.89
C VAL A 231 3.41 3.62 -0.68
N THR A 232 2.82 3.11 0.40
CA THR A 232 1.38 3.26 0.66
C THR A 232 1.00 4.67 1.08
N LEU A 233 1.80 5.31 1.94
CA LEU A 233 1.64 6.74 2.28
C LEU A 233 1.80 7.64 1.05
N PHE A 234 2.82 7.35 0.23
CA PHE A 234 3.05 8.09 -0.99
C PHE A 234 1.87 7.94 -1.96
N ALA A 235 1.38 6.72 -2.14
CA ALA A 235 0.24 6.45 -3.00
C ALA A 235 -1.03 7.20 -2.53
N ARG A 236 -1.27 7.27 -1.21
CA ARG A 236 -2.34 8.09 -0.63
C ARG A 236 -2.18 9.58 -0.94
N ALA A 237 -0.97 10.12 -0.79
CA ALA A 237 -0.69 11.54 -0.97
C ALA A 237 -0.87 12.05 -2.41
N ILE A 238 -0.90 11.16 -3.41
CA ILE A 238 -1.10 11.53 -4.81
C ILE A 238 -2.51 11.24 -5.33
N VAL A 239 -3.40 10.64 -4.54
CA VAL A 239 -4.75 10.28 -5.00
C VAL A 239 -5.72 11.43 -4.74
N VAL A 240 -6.49 11.80 -5.77
CA VAL A 240 -7.49 12.88 -5.67
C VAL A 240 -8.56 12.52 -4.64
N GLY A 241 -8.89 13.48 -3.78
CA GLY A 241 -9.88 13.29 -2.72
C GLY A 241 -9.37 12.46 -1.54
N GLN A 242 -8.08 12.10 -1.51
CA GLN A 242 -7.39 11.68 -0.30
C GLN A 242 -6.44 12.78 0.15
N SER A 243 -6.21 12.83 1.47
CA SER A 243 -5.17 13.61 2.09
C SER A 243 -4.39 12.72 3.04
N LEU A 244 -3.19 13.16 3.42
CA LEU A 244 -2.39 12.48 4.43
C LEU A 244 -2.73 13.10 5.79
N PRO A 245 -3.52 12.44 6.66
CA PRO A 245 -3.87 13.03 7.95
C PRO A 245 -2.68 12.94 8.92
N PHE A 246 -2.53 13.95 9.78
CA PHE A 246 -1.48 13.95 10.81
C PHE A 246 -1.64 12.77 11.79
N ASP A 247 -2.88 12.32 12.04
CA ASP A 247 -3.19 11.11 12.81
C ASP A 247 -2.44 9.86 12.33
N GLU A 248 -2.24 9.72 11.02
CA GLU A 248 -1.55 8.57 10.44
C GLU A 248 -0.07 8.56 10.79
N LEU A 249 0.55 9.74 10.74
CA LEU A 249 1.95 9.90 11.13
C LEU A 249 2.12 9.66 12.63
N LEU A 250 1.22 10.15 13.47
CA LEU A 250 1.24 9.88 14.92
C LEU A 250 1.07 8.39 15.21
N GLY A 251 0.11 7.72 14.57
CA GLY A 251 -0.10 6.28 14.70
C GLY A 251 1.11 5.46 14.23
N LEU A 252 1.74 5.86 13.13
CA LEU A 252 2.99 5.28 12.63
C LEU A 252 4.12 5.43 13.65
N LEU A 253 4.36 6.65 14.14
CA LEU A 253 5.40 6.94 15.13
C LEU A 253 5.18 6.17 16.43
N ALA A 254 3.94 6.04 16.90
CA ALA A 254 3.58 5.25 18.07
C ALA A 254 3.79 3.74 17.86
N ALA A 255 3.56 3.23 16.65
CA ALA A 255 3.75 1.81 16.34
C ALA A 255 5.24 1.41 16.25
N LEU A 256 6.14 2.27 15.77
CA LEU A 256 7.57 1.96 15.58
C LEU A 256 8.29 1.35 16.81
N PRO A 257 8.22 1.92 18.03
CA PRO A 257 8.89 1.34 19.20
C PRO A 257 8.31 -0.03 19.56
N LEU A 258 6.98 -0.21 19.44
CA LEU A 258 6.29 -1.47 19.71
C LEU A 258 6.69 -2.56 18.69
N ILE A 259 6.79 -2.19 17.41
CA ILE A 259 7.28 -3.09 16.36
C ILE A 259 8.73 -3.51 16.66
N GLY A 260 9.58 -2.57 17.08
CA GLY A 260 10.95 -2.85 17.50
C GLY A 260 11.03 -3.84 18.65
N LEU A 261 10.20 -3.66 19.68
CA LEU A 261 10.10 -4.53 20.85
C LEU A 261 9.70 -5.96 20.46
N PHE A 262 8.68 -6.12 19.61
CA PHE A 262 8.16 -7.44 19.24
C PHE A 262 8.88 -8.12 18.08
N ARG A 263 9.78 -7.42 17.37
CA ARG A 263 10.52 -7.97 16.21
C ARG A 263 11.34 -9.21 16.58
N GLY A 264 11.98 -9.19 17.74
CA GLY A 264 12.86 -10.28 18.20
C GLY A 264 12.11 -11.48 18.79
N VAL A 265 10.87 -11.28 19.22
CA VAL A 265 10.03 -12.28 19.89
C VAL A 265 9.44 -13.24 18.84
N PRO A 266 9.31 -14.56 19.08
CA PRO A 266 8.65 -15.46 18.14
C PRO A 266 7.24 -15.01 17.75
N GLN A 267 6.84 -15.19 16.48
CA GLN A 267 5.55 -14.71 15.95
C GLN A 267 4.36 -15.05 16.85
N GLN A 268 4.28 -16.30 17.31
CA GLN A 268 3.19 -16.78 18.15
C GLN A 268 3.10 -16.01 19.48
N LYS A 269 4.24 -15.81 20.15
CA LYS A 269 4.32 -15.07 21.42
C LYS A 269 4.05 -13.58 21.26
N ALA A 270 4.45 -13.00 20.13
CA ALA A 270 4.19 -11.59 19.82
C ALA A 270 2.72 -11.31 19.41
N SER A 271 1.98 -12.33 18.96
CA SER A 271 0.63 -12.13 18.41
C SER A 271 -0.38 -11.71 19.47
N LEU A 272 -0.30 -12.26 20.69
CA LEU A 272 -1.22 -11.89 21.78
C LEU A 272 -1.08 -10.43 22.24
N PRO A 273 0.10 -9.90 22.62
CA PRO A 273 0.22 -8.51 23.04
C PRO A 273 -0.13 -7.53 21.91
N VAL A 274 0.23 -7.86 20.66
CA VAL A 274 -0.18 -7.05 19.50
C VAL A 274 -1.70 -7.08 19.31
N LEU A 275 -2.34 -8.24 19.43
CA LEU A 275 -3.81 -8.37 19.38
C LEU A 275 -4.49 -7.49 20.43
N LEU A 276 -3.99 -7.50 21.68
CA LEU A 276 -4.55 -6.68 22.76
C LEU A 276 -4.44 -5.18 22.43
N LEU A 277 -3.29 -4.72 21.94
CA LEU A 277 -3.10 -3.33 21.52
C LEU A 277 -4.02 -2.94 20.34
N VAL A 278 -4.21 -3.85 19.39
CA VAL A 278 -5.12 -3.67 18.24
C VAL A 278 -6.57 -3.59 18.72
N ILE A 279 -6.99 -4.46 19.65
CA ILE A 279 -8.33 -4.43 20.23
C ILE A 279 -8.55 -3.10 20.96
N VAL A 280 -7.59 -2.65 21.77
CA VAL A 280 -7.67 -1.33 22.44
C VAL A 280 -7.83 -0.21 21.41
N GLY A 281 -7.00 -0.21 20.35
CA GLY A 281 -7.12 0.78 19.28
C GLY A 281 -8.47 0.74 18.56
N TRP A 282 -9.01 -0.45 18.31
CA TRP A 282 -10.33 -0.65 17.73
C TRP A 282 -11.44 -0.10 18.64
N PHE A 283 -11.40 -0.37 19.95
CA PHE A 283 -12.35 0.20 20.91
C PHE A 283 -12.29 1.72 20.94
N ILE A 284 -11.08 2.29 20.98
CA ILE A 284 -10.91 3.74 20.99
C ILE A 284 -11.50 4.35 19.71
N TYR A 285 -11.24 3.74 18.56
CA TYR A 285 -11.79 4.20 17.29
C TYR A 285 -13.31 4.03 17.19
N GLY A 286 -13.83 2.88 17.61
CA GLY A 286 -15.24 2.52 17.49
C GLY A 286 -16.15 3.29 18.43
N LEU A 287 -15.65 3.72 19.59
CA LEU A 287 -16.43 4.44 20.59
C LEU A 287 -16.18 5.96 20.60
N ALA A 288 -15.24 6.46 19.78
CA ALA A 288 -15.02 7.89 19.63
C ALA A 288 -16.22 8.60 18.96
N PRO A 289 -16.59 9.81 19.42
CA PRO A 289 -15.83 10.70 20.31
C PRO A 289 -16.01 10.47 21.83
N PHE A 290 -16.67 9.37 22.25
CA PHE A 290 -17.02 9.07 23.65
C PHE A 290 -18.09 10.01 24.27
N ASP A 291 -18.77 10.78 23.43
CA ASP A 291 -19.88 11.65 23.83
C ASP A 291 -21.20 10.89 23.79
N PHE A 292 -21.44 10.09 24.83
CA PHE A 292 -22.64 9.26 24.92
C PHE A 292 -23.88 10.08 25.32
N VAL A 293 -24.98 9.88 24.60
CA VAL A 293 -26.30 10.47 24.90
C VAL A 293 -27.20 9.49 25.64
N ASN A 294 -28.14 10.01 26.43
CA ASN A 294 -29.05 9.19 27.24
C ASN A 294 -30.19 8.51 26.43
N ARG A 295 -30.30 8.78 25.13
CA ARG A 295 -31.30 8.18 24.24
C ARG A 295 -30.61 7.33 23.19
N ALA A 296 -30.98 6.04 23.15
CA ALA A 296 -30.50 5.13 22.12
C ALA A 296 -31.16 5.43 20.77
N ALA A 297 -30.34 5.55 19.72
CA ALA A 297 -30.77 5.48 18.34
C ALA A 297 -31.32 4.08 17.99
N THR A 298 -32.03 3.99 16.86
CA THR A 298 -32.50 2.71 16.31
C THR A 298 -31.32 1.86 15.89
N PHE A 299 -31.40 0.55 16.16
CA PHE A 299 -30.43 -0.41 15.63
C PHE A 299 -30.90 -0.92 14.29
N HIS A 300 -30.04 -0.86 13.28
CA HIS A 300 -30.37 -1.24 11.92
C HIS A 300 -29.92 -2.67 11.63
N TRP A 301 -30.88 -3.56 11.36
CA TRP A 301 -30.60 -4.97 11.07
C TRP A 301 -30.26 -5.24 9.61
N LEU A 302 -30.55 -4.30 8.72
CA LEU A 302 -30.13 -4.41 7.33
C LEU A 302 -28.65 -4.01 7.24
N PRO A 303 -27.77 -4.87 6.70
CA PRO A 303 -26.37 -4.53 6.59
C PRO A 303 -26.13 -3.46 5.52
N LEU A 304 -24.98 -2.80 5.63
CA LEU A 304 -24.41 -1.83 4.70
C LEU A 304 -25.13 -0.48 4.60
N GLN A 305 -26.10 -0.18 5.45
CA GLN A 305 -26.80 1.12 5.40
C GLN A 305 -25.83 2.27 5.68
N GLY A 306 -25.00 2.14 6.72
CA GLY A 306 -23.97 3.12 7.05
C GLY A 306 -22.94 3.34 5.93
N PHE A 307 -22.78 2.39 5.01
CA PHE A 307 -21.87 2.56 3.86
C PHE A 307 -22.56 3.19 2.65
N LEU A 308 -23.85 2.94 2.47
CA LEU A 308 -24.65 3.43 1.34
C LEU A 308 -25.15 4.86 1.55
N ASP A 309 -25.45 5.25 2.80
CA ASP A 309 -25.93 6.59 3.14
C ASP A 309 -24.80 7.64 3.19
N ASN A 310 -23.55 7.17 3.33
CA ASN A 310 -22.37 8.03 3.24
C ASN A 310 -22.07 8.38 1.78
N GLU A 311 -21.40 9.52 1.54
CA GLU A 311 -20.76 9.79 0.24
C GLU A 311 -20.04 8.51 -0.22
N VAL A 312 -20.37 8.01 -1.41
CA VAL A 312 -19.92 6.70 -1.93
C VAL A 312 -18.42 6.49 -1.71
N GLN A 313 -17.65 7.57 -1.86
CA GLN A 313 -16.21 7.63 -1.58
C GLN A 313 -15.81 7.26 -0.16
N ARG A 314 -16.47 7.83 0.86
CA ARG A 314 -16.19 7.54 2.28
C ARG A 314 -16.64 6.14 2.67
N GLY A 315 -17.75 5.67 2.10
CA GLY A 315 -18.29 4.33 2.34
C GLY A 315 -17.27 3.23 2.02
N TYR A 316 -16.79 3.14 0.78
CA TYR A 316 -15.87 2.05 0.44
C TYR A 316 -14.51 2.14 1.18
N LEU A 317 -14.03 3.36 1.53
CA LEU A 317 -12.80 3.51 2.30
C LEU A 317 -12.93 2.92 3.70
N GLN A 318 -14.03 3.24 4.39
CA GLN A 318 -14.34 2.65 5.69
C GLN A 318 -14.49 1.14 5.59
N PHE A 319 -15.09 0.63 4.50
CA PHE A 319 -15.26 -0.80 4.29
C PHE A 319 -13.92 -1.52 4.16
N LEU A 320 -13.02 -1.01 3.31
CA LEU A 320 -11.69 -1.58 3.11
C LEU A 320 -10.87 -1.58 4.41
N GLU A 321 -10.95 -0.49 5.16
CA GLU A 321 -10.30 -0.38 6.46
C GLU A 321 -10.84 -1.41 7.47
N LYS A 322 -12.17 -1.49 7.63
CA LYS A 322 -12.79 -2.46 8.56
C LYS A 322 -12.49 -3.90 8.16
N LEU A 323 -12.50 -4.20 6.87
CA LEU A 323 -12.13 -5.51 6.34
C LEU A 323 -10.69 -5.88 6.69
N PHE A 324 -9.76 -4.93 6.56
CA PHE A 324 -8.37 -5.10 7.00
C PHE A 324 -8.28 -5.36 8.51
N LEU A 325 -8.94 -4.53 9.32
CA LEU A 325 -8.90 -4.60 10.78
C LEU A 325 -9.47 -5.92 11.30
N PHE A 326 -10.67 -6.29 10.87
CA PHE A 326 -11.36 -7.50 11.34
C PHE A 326 -10.64 -8.77 10.90
N THR A 327 -10.15 -8.81 9.65
CA THR A 327 -9.28 -9.91 9.20
C THR A 327 -8.01 -9.98 10.05
N GLY A 328 -7.40 -8.84 10.36
CA GLY A 328 -6.24 -8.74 11.24
C GLY A 328 -6.49 -9.28 12.65
N VAL A 329 -7.60 -8.91 13.30
CA VAL A 329 -7.99 -9.38 14.64
C VAL A 329 -8.18 -10.90 14.68
N VAL A 330 -8.94 -11.44 13.73
CA VAL A 330 -9.19 -12.88 13.65
C VAL A 330 -7.88 -13.63 13.37
N TRP A 331 -7.10 -13.14 12.41
CA TRP A 331 -5.82 -13.75 12.03
C TRP A 331 -4.81 -13.72 13.19
N LEU A 332 -4.68 -12.60 13.90
CA LEU A 332 -3.79 -12.48 15.07
C LEU A 332 -4.21 -13.42 16.21
N THR A 333 -5.52 -13.60 16.42
CA THR A 333 -6.03 -14.55 17.43
C THR A 333 -5.62 -15.98 17.09
N VAL A 334 -5.74 -16.37 15.82
CA VAL A 334 -5.27 -17.68 15.36
C VAL A 334 -3.75 -17.81 15.46
N LYS A 335 -2.97 -16.77 15.11
CA LYS A 335 -1.51 -16.79 15.25
C LYS A 335 -1.05 -16.79 16.72
N ALA A 336 -1.86 -16.29 17.64
CA ALA A 336 -1.62 -16.40 19.08
C ALA A 336 -1.89 -17.81 19.63
N GLY A 337 -2.48 -18.71 18.84
CA GLY A 337 -2.80 -20.09 19.22
C GLY A 337 -4.29 -20.36 19.44
N GLY A 338 -5.16 -19.36 19.22
CA GLY A 338 -6.61 -19.55 19.27
C GLY A 338 -7.14 -20.38 18.11
N SER A 339 -8.30 -21.02 18.30
CA SER A 339 -9.02 -21.66 17.19
C SER A 339 -9.72 -20.60 16.33
N VAL A 340 -10.03 -20.94 15.07
CA VAL A 340 -10.80 -20.04 14.18
C VAL A 340 -12.16 -19.72 14.77
N TRP A 341 -12.82 -20.70 15.39
CA TRP A 341 -14.10 -20.51 16.08
C TRP A 341 -13.98 -19.51 17.23
N PHE A 342 -12.98 -19.67 18.10
CA PHE A 342 -12.75 -18.71 19.19
C PHE A 342 -12.47 -17.31 18.65
N ALA A 343 -11.67 -17.20 17.59
CA ALA A 343 -11.36 -15.92 16.95
C ALA A 343 -12.59 -15.25 16.34
N ALA A 344 -13.46 -16.03 15.68
CA ALA A 344 -14.73 -15.57 15.13
C ALA A 344 -15.67 -15.08 16.25
N SER A 345 -15.85 -15.88 17.31
CA SER A 345 -16.70 -15.52 18.45
C SER A 345 -16.19 -14.27 19.17
N LEU A 346 -14.89 -14.19 19.45
CA LEU A 346 -14.28 -13.02 20.07
C LEU A 346 -14.53 -11.77 19.23
N GLY A 347 -14.16 -11.79 17.95
CA GLY A 347 -14.35 -10.63 17.08
C GLY A 347 -15.82 -10.26 16.92
N PHE A 348 -16.72 -11.24 16.78
CA PHE A 348 -18.16 -11.01 16.63
C PHE A 348 -18.74 -10.32 17.87
N VAL A 349 -18.42 -10.82 19.07
CA VAL A 349 -18.88 -10.23 20.33
C VAL A 349 -18.33 -8.83 20.50
N LEU A 350 -17.04 -8.61 20.22
CA LEU A 350 -16.43 -7.28 20.29
C LEU A 350 -17.09 -6.29 19.33
N ALA A 351 -17.29 -6.68 18.06
CA ALA A 351 -17.98 -5.86 17.07
C ALA A 351 -19.42 -5.56 17.49
N ALA A 352 -20.16 -6.56 17.95
CA ALA A 352 -21.54 -6.40 18.38
C ALA A 352 -21.65 -5.48 19.61
N CYS A 353 -20.72 -5.58 20.57
CA CYS A 353 -20.67 -4.67 21.71
C CYS A 353 -20.40 -3.22 21.29
N ILE A 354 -19.48 -3.00 20.34
CA ILE A 354 -19.17 -1.66 19.81
C ILE A 354 -20.39 -1.09 19.07
N GLU A 355 -20.99 -1.85 18.14
CA GLU A 355 -22.19 -1.43 17.40
C GLU A 355 -23.36 -1.15 18.34
N PHE A 356 -23.56 -1.98 19.36
CA PHE A 356 -24.60 -1.75 20.35
C PHE A 356 -24.35 -0.46 21.17
N ALA A 357 -23.09 -0.20 21.55
CA ALA A 357 -22.70 1.03 22.23
C ALA A 357 -22.84 2.27 21.33
N GLN A 358 -22.60 2.14 20.02
CA GLN A 358 -22.75 3.22 19.04
C GLN A 358 -24.18 3.75 18.93
N ARG A 359 -25.19 2.98 19.37
CA ARG A 359 -26.57 3.49 19.49
C ARG A 359 -26.68 4.73 20.38
N TYR A 360 -25.75 4.88 21.32
CA TYR A 360 -25.71 6.01 22.24
C TYR A 360 -24.74 7.10 21.78
N LEU A 361 -24.15 7.01 20.58
CA LEU A 361 -23.26 8.02 20.04
C LEU A 361 -23.96 8.85 18.94
N PRO A 362 -23.99 10.18 19.05
CA PRO A 362 -24.63 11.03 18.04
C PRO A 362 -23.86 10.95 16.71
N GLY A 363 -24.60 10.89 15.60
CA GLY A 363 -24.02 10.85 14.26
C GLY A 363 -23.42 9.50 13.85
N ARG A 364 -23.57 8.44 14.67
CA ARG A 364 -23.23 7.06 14.31
C ARG A 364 -24.48 6.27 13.94
N ILE A 365 -24.37 5.44 12.92
CA ILE A 365 -25.40 4.49 12.50
C ILE A 365 -24.98 3.13 13.04
N ALA A 366 -25.70 2.64 14.04
CA ALA A 366 -25.47 1.32 14.62
C ALA A 366 -26.15 0.25 13.76
N GLU A 367 -25.37 -0.69 13.24
CA GLU A 367 -25.85 -1.71 12.32
C GLU A 367 -25.16 -3.07 12.47
N VAL A 368 -25.75 -4.11 11.88
CA VAL A 368 -25.24 -5.49 11.98
C VAL A 368 -23.98 -5.77 11.15
N THR A 369 -23.53 -4.80 10.34
CA THR A 369 -22.49 -5.02 9.33
C THR A 369 -21.15 -5.46 9.92
N ASP A 370 -20.68 -4.80 10.98
CA ASP A 370 -19.37 -5.10 11.55
C ASP A 370 -19.27 -6.54 12.09
N PRO A 371 -20.23 -7.05 12.89
CA PRO A 371 -20.29 -8.46 13.27
C PRO A 371 -20.27 -9.42 12.07
N LEU A 372 -21.01 -9.11 10.99
CA LEU A 372 -21.03 -9.95 9.79
C LEU A 372 -19.69 -9.93 9.05
N LEU A 373 -19.03 -8.78 8.96
CA LEU A 373 -17.70 -8.67 8.35
C LEU A 373 -16.65 -9.48 9.12
N VAL A 374 -16.77 -9.58 10.45
CA VAL A 374 -15.91 -10.48 11.24
C VAL A 374 -16.12 -11.95 10.85
N LEU A 375 -17.36 -12.38 10.62
CA LEU A 375 -17.62 -13.76 10.18
C LEU A 375 -17.04 -14.04 8.80
N VAL A 376 -17.14 -13.08 7.87
CA VAL A 376 -16.49 -13.16 6.55
C VAL A 376 -14.97 -13.25 6.71
N ALA A 377 -14.37 -12.41 7.55
CA ALA A 377 -12.95 -12.47 7.88
C ALA A 377 -12.53 -13.84 8.44
N ALA A 378 -13.33 -14.42 9.34
CA ALA A 378 -13.08 -15.73 9.91
C ALA A 378 -13.17 -16.86 8.88
N LEU A 379 -14.11 -16.77 7.94
CA LEU A 379 -14.19 -17.72 6.83
C LEU A 379 -12.90 -17.66 5.99
N VAL A 380 -12.42 -16.48 5.63
CA VAL A 380 -11.18 -16.31 4.85
C VAL A 380 -9.97 -16.86 5.60
N VAL A 381 -9.84 -16.57 6.90
CA VAL A 381 -8.77 -17.12 7.74
C VAL A 381 -8.88 -18.64 7.86
N SER A 382 -10.09 -19.20 7.93
CA SER A 382 -10.31 -20.65 8.00
C SER A 382 -9.76 -21.39 6.77
N ILE A 383 -9.90 -20.80 5.59
CA ILE A 383 -9.37 -21.35 4.33
C ILE A 383 -7.85 -21.38 4.39
N GLY A 384 -7.21 -20.30 4.84
CA GLY A 384 -5.76 -20.24 5.03
C GLY A 384 -5.25 -21.32 6.01
N VAL A 385 -5.95 -21.52 7.13
CA VAL A 385 -5.63 -22.57 8.10
C VAL A 385 -5.78 -23.97 7.49
N ALA A 386 -6.80 -24.21 6.68
CA ALA A 386 -7.00 -25.48 5.99
C ALA A 386 -5.88 -25.77 4.97
N ILE A 387 -5.48 -24.77 4.19
CA ILE A 387 -4.36 -24.87 3.24
C ILE A 387 -3.05 -25.21 3.97
N ASP A 388 -2.74 -24.50 5.07
CA ASP A 388 -1.53 -24.74 5.86
C ASP A 388 -1.52 -26.18 6.45
N LYS A 389 -2.68 -26.74 6.83
CA LYS A 389 -2.80 -28.12 7.29
C LYS A 389 -2.53 -29.16 6.20
N VAL A 390 -3.06 -28.94 4.99
CA VAL A 390 -2.86 -29.84 3.84
C VAL A 390 -1.41 -29.80 3.36
N ALA A 391 -0.75 -28.63 3.42
CA ALA A 391 0.64 -28.47 3.01
C ALA A 391 1.67 -29.00 4.02
N ALA A 392 1.26 -29.30 5.26
CA ALA A 392 2.17 -29.84 6.26
C ALA A 392 2.50 -31.31 5.95
N PRO A 393 3.78 -31.70 5.79
CA PRO A 393 4.13 -33.10 5.56
C PRO A 393 3.67 -33.92 6.77
N THR A 394 2.94 -34.99 6.51
CA THR A 394 2.48 -35.96 7.52
C THR A 394 3.68 -36.51 8.28
N ARG A 395 3.95 -35.96 9.48
CA ARG A 395 4.80 -36.61 10.47
C ARG A 395 4.03 -37.79 11.06
N SER A 396 3.83 -38.84 10.29
CA SER A 396 3.32 -40.12 10.79
C SER A 396 4.06 -41.26 10.10
N GLY A 397 5.10 -41.77 10.76
CA GLY A 397 5.88 -42.88 10.26
C GLY A 397 7.18 -43.13 11.02
N LYS A 398 7.20 -43.02 12.35
CA LYS A 398 8.17 -43.80 13.12
C LYS A 398 7.43 -45.01 13.68
N SER A 399 7.61 -46.11 12.98
CA SER A 399 7.23 -47.45 13.38
C SER A 399 7.71 -47.73 14.79
N ARG A 400 6.78 -48.16 15.66
CA ARG A 400 7.10 -49.17 16.65
C ARG A 400 7.64 -50.39 15.90
N ARG A 401 8.89 -50.74 16.15
CA ARG A 401 9.38 -52.12 16.23
C ARG A 401 10.73 -52.09 16.93
#